data_AF-A0A7J3T0Q8-F1
#
_entry.id   AF-A0A7J3T0Q8-F1
#
_cell.length_a   1.000
_cell.length_b   1.000
_cell.length_c   1.000
_cell.angle_alpha   90.00
_cell.angle_beta   90.00
_cell.angle_gamma   90.00
#
_symmetry.space_group_name_H-M   'P 1'
#
loop_
_entity.id
_entity.type
_entity.pdbx_description
1 polymer ?
#
loop_
_entity_poly.entity_id
_entity_poly.type
_entity_poly.pdbx_seq_one_letter_code
_entity_poly.pdbx_strand_id
1 'polypeptide(L)'
;MKAGACVENVLARIRSIADYQFGRGVGAVLFPEGVDVAFSRRTGRIRYVFLKGERLATMRPTDGLFSLSLAGAERIVKHTSCVVVVQDDVARFVSEGSDVFAAHV
;
A
#
# COMPACT_ATOMS: atom_id res chain seq x y z
N MET A 1 -7.56 -16.74 -32.99
CA MET A 1 -8.69 -15.91 -32.54
C MET A 1 -8.96 -16.12 -31.05
N LYS A 2 -8.54 -15.15 -30.21
CA LYS A 2 -9.28 -14.50 -29.09
C LYS A 2 -8.54 -13.18 -28.86
N ALA A 3 -9.11 -12.07 -29.34
CA ALA A 3 -9.67 -10.99 -28.51
C ALA A 3 -8.64 -10.45 -27.50
N GLY A 4 -8.05 -9.27 -27.68
CA GLY A 4 -8.80 -8.00 -27.77
C GLY A 4 -9.08 -7.45 -26.37
N ALA A 5 -8.04 -7.20 -25.57
CA ALA A 5 -8.05 -6.34 -24.40
C ALA A 5 -6.59 -5.92 -24.11
N CYS A 6 -6.32 -4.62 -23.97
CA CYS A 6 -5.02 -4.08 -23.58
C CYS A 6 -4.42 -4.90 -22.43
N VAL A 7 -3.15 -5.25 -22.53
CA VAL A 7 -2.37 -5.67 -21.36
C VAL A 7 -2.32 -4.44 -20.46
N GLU A 8 -3.26 -4.37 -19.53
CA GLU A 8 -3.35 -3.32 -18.54
C GLU A 8 -2.01 -3.25 -17.80
N ASN A 9 -1.34 -2.10 -17.87
CA ASN A 9 -0.06 -1.91 -17.20
C ASN A 9 -0.30 -2.05 -15.69
N VAL A 10 0.04 -3.21 -15.13
CA VAL A 10 -0.18 -3.57 -13.72
C VAL A 10 0.41 -2.50 -12.80
N LEU A 11 1.58 -1.97 -13.15
CA LEU A 11 2.24 -0.90 -12.41
C LEU A 11 1.41 0.39 -12.41
N ALA A 12 0.91 0.81 -13.57
CA ALA A 12 0.02 1.95 -13.66
C ALA A 12 -1.24 1.75 -12.81
N ARG A 13 -1.82 0.55 -12.82
CA ARG A 13 -3.01 0.22 -12.02
C ARG A 13 -2.75 0.31 -10.51
N ILE A 14 -1.69 -0.31 -10.01
CA ILE A 14 -1.40 -0.26 -8.56
C ILE A 14 -1.03 1.17 -8.11
N ARG A 15 -0.37 1.95 -8.98
CA ARG A 15 -0.09 3.37 -8.72
C ARG A 15 -1.38 4.18 -8.62
N SER A 16 -2.31 4.02 -9.56
CA SER A 16 -3.60 4.72 -9.52
C SER A 16 -4.42 4.39 -8.28
N ILE A 17 -4.42 3.12 -7.84
CA ILE A 17 -5.11 2.72 -6.60
C ILE A 17 -4.44 3.35 -5.37
N ALA A 18 -3.11 3.36 -5.31
CA ALA A 18 -2.39 4.02 -4.22
C ALA A 18 -2.59 5.54 -4.21
N ASP A 19 -2.62 6.19 -5.38
CA ASP A 19 -2.95 7.62 -5.49
C ASP A 19 -4.36 7.91 -4.99
N TYR A 20 -5.32 7.05 -5.33
CA TYR A 20 -6.69 7.16 -4.84
C TYR A 20 -6.77 7.01 -3.31
N GLN A 21 -6.05 6.03 -2.76
CA GLN A 21 -6.16 5.70 -1.33
C GLN A 21 -5.36 6.62 -0.42
N PHE A 22 -4.16 7.01 -0.83
CA PHE A 22 -3.19 7.70 0.03
C PHE A 22 -2.87 9.13 -0.43
N GLY A 23 -3.44 9.57 -1.54
CA GLY A 23 -3.25 10.91 -2.10
C GLY A 23 -2.44 10.93 -3.40
N ARG A 24 -2.69 11.94 -4.23
CA ARG A 24 -2.08 12.10 -5.56
C ARG A 24 -0.55 12.08 -5.47
N GLY A 25 0.09 11.24 -6.28
CA GLY A 25 1.55 11.13 -6.39
C GLY A 25 2.15 10.08 -5.46
N VAL A 26 1.41 9.60 -4.46
CA VAL A 26 1.88 8.57 -3.53
C VAL A 26 2.11 7.24 -4.25
N GLY A 27 1.33 6.91 -5.28
CA GLY A 27 1.48 5.67 -6.03
C GLY A 27 2.88 5.52 -6.63
N ALA A 28 3.45 6.59 -7.19
CA ALA A 28 4.80 6.55 -7.75
C ALA A 28 5.89 6.41 -6.67
N VAL A 29 5.67 7.00 -5.49
CA VAL A 29 6.58 6.89 -4.33
C VAL A 29 6.53 5.48 -3.73
N LEU A 30 5.32 4.95 -3.53
CA LEU A 30 5.08 3.64 -2.95
C LEU A 30 5.51 2.53 -3.91
N PHE A 31 5.23 2.66 -5.20
CA PHE A 31 5.53 1.66 -6.21
C PHE A 31 6.41 2.24 -7.33
N PRO A 32 7.73 2.36 -7.11
CA PRO A 32 8.67 2.77 -8.15
C PRO A 32 8.77 1.73 -9.27
N GLU A 33 9.54 2.01 -10.31
CA GLU A 33 9.87 1.00 -11.31
C GLU A 33 10.59 -0.20 -10.67
N GLY A 34 10.38 -1.40 -11.22
CA GLY A 34 11.03 -2.62 -10.73
C GLY A 34 10.42 -3.24 -9.47
N VAL A 35 9.17 -2.89 -9.12
CA VAL A 35 8.41 -3.64 -8.12
C VAL A 35 7.96 -4.99 -8.65
N ASP A 36 7.99 -6.00 -7.80
CA ASP A 36 7.50 -7.34 -8.10
C ASP A 36 6.06 -7.48 -7.62
N VAL A 37 5.16 -7.92 -8.51
CA VAL A 37 3.75 -8.12 -8.17
C VAL A 37 3.45 -9.60 -8.12
N ALA A 38 3.04 -10.08 -6.94
CA ALA A 38 2.56 -11.44 -6.77
C ALA A 38 1.05 -11.52 -7.00
N PHE A 39 0.64 -12.56 -7.72
CA PHE A 39 -0.76 -12.83 -8.05
C PHE A 39 -1.28 -14.05 -7.30
N SER A 40 -2.56 -14.03 -6.98
CA SER A 40 -3.29 -15.18 -6.45
C SER A 40 -3.29 -16.31 -7.48
N ARG A 41 -2.70 -17.47 -7.14
CA ARG A 41 -2.68 -18.66 -8.00
C ARG A 41 -4.09 -19.12 -8.43
N ARG A 42 -5.09 -18.92 -7.56
CA ARG A 42 -6.47 -19.35 -7.80
C ARG A 42 -7.26 -18.41 -8.70
N THR A 43 -7.02 -17.10 -8.59
CA THR A 43 -7.89 -16.08 -9.22
C THR A 43 -7.18 -15.17 -10.21
N GLY A 44 -5.85 -15.24 -10.30
CA GLY A 44 -5.04 -14.34 -11.13
C GLY A 44 -5.04 -12.87 -10.67
N ARG A 45 -5.66 -12.56 -9.52
CA ARG A 45 -5.74 -11.18 -8.99
C ARG A 45 -4.46 -10.80 -8.24
N ILE A 46 -4.11 -9.51 -8.28
CA ILE A 46 -2.99 -8.92 -7.51
C ILE A 46 -3.17 -9.22 -6.02
N ARG A 47 -2.09 -9.61 -5.34
CA ARG A 47 -2.07 -9.95 -3.92
C ARG A 47 -1.05 -9.17 -3.13
N TYR A 48 0.21 -9.20 -3.56
CA TYR A 48 1.30 -8.54 -2.85
C TYR A 48 2.12 -7.74 -3.84
N VAL A 49 2.67 -6.62 -3.37
CA VAL A 49 3.64 -5.82 -4.10
C VAL A 49 4.91 -5.77 -3.27
N PHE A 50 6.03 -6.13 -3.88
CA PHE A 50 7.35 -6.16 -3.27
C PHE A 50 8.29 -5.20 -3.97
N LEU A 51 9.33 -4.77 -3.27
CA LEU A 51 10.46 -4.09 -3.86
C LEU A 51 11.73 -4.68 -3.25
N LYS A 52 12.62 -5.20 -4.11
CA LYS A 52 13.87 -5.86 -3.68
C LYS A 52 13.64 -6.96 -2.63
N GLY A 53 12.57 -7.72 -2.79
CA GLY A 53 12.20 -8.82 -1.88
C GLY A 53 11.44 -8.40 -0.60
N GLU A 54 11.33 -7.11 -0.30
CA GLU A 54 10.57 -6.62 0.85
C GLU A 54 9.13 -6.27 0.46
N ARG A 55 8.14 -6.75 1.23
CA ARG A 55 6.72 -6.51 0.92
C ARG A 55 6.36 -5.08 1.28
N LEU A 56 5.88 -4.30 0.32
CA LEU A 56 5.42 -2.93 0.54
C LEU A 56 3.94 -2.87 0.92
N ALA A 57 3.10 -3.61 0.19
CA ALA A 57 1.65 -3.59 0.40
C ALA A 57 1.00 -4.93 0.04
N THR A 58 -0.17 -5.18 0.64
CA THR A 58 -1.07 -6.28 0.30
C THR A 58 -2.35 -5.71 -0.27
N MET A 59 -2.76 -6.15 -1.46
CA MET A 59 -4.06 -5.81 -2.01
C MET A 59 -5.15 -6.70 -1.38
N ARG A 60 -6.11 -6.07 -0.71
CA ARG A 60 -7.23 -6.74 -0.06
C ARG A 60 -8.21 -7.25 -1.12
N PRO A 61 -8.56 -8.55 -1.11
CA PRO A 61 -9.45 -9.12 -2.13
C PRO A 61 -10.89 -8.57 -2.12
N THR A 62 -11.32 -7.99 -1.00
CA THR A 62 -12.69 -7.53 -0.73
C THR A 62 -13.01 -6.21 -1.43
N ASP A 63 -12.10 -5.24 -1.37
CA ASP A 63 -12.29 -3.87 -1.84
C ASP A 63 -11.25 -3.42 -2.87
N GLY A 64 -10.19 -4.21 -3.09
CA GLY A 64 -9.10 -3.86 -4.00
C GLY A 64 -8.17 -2.76 -3.47
N LEU A 65 -8.28 -2.40 -2.19
CA LEU A 65 -7.43 -1.41 -1.53
C LEU A 65 -6.19 -2.05 -0.91
N PHE A 66 -5.20 -1.24 -0.57
CA PHE A 66 -3.96 -1.69 0.03
C PHE A 66 -3.98 -1.64 1.56
N SER A 67 -3.51 -2.73 2.17
CA SER A 67 -2.96 -2.70 3.53
C SER A 67 -1.45 -2.55 3.43
N LEU A 68 -0.90 -1.52 4.09
CA LEU A 68 0.53 -1.24 4.09
C LEU A 68 1.27 -2.20 5.02
N SER A 69 2.49 -2.53 4.64
CA SER A 69 3.52 -2.99 5.58
C SER A 69 4.17 -1.78 6.27
N LEU A 70 5.03 -2.05 7.26
CA LEU A 70 5.89 -1.01 7.83
C LEU A 70 6.76 -0.34 6.76
N ALA A 71 7.45 -1.12 5.92
CA ALA A 71 8.31 -0.61 4.84
C ALA A 71 7.55 0.24 3.81
N GLY A 72 6.28 -0.12 3.53
CA GLY A 72 5.41 0.67 2.67
C GLY A 72 5.01 2.00 3.32
N ALA A 73 4.66 1.98 4.62
CA ALA A 73 4.29 3.16 5.38
C ALA A 73 5.46 4.16 5.51
N GLU A 74 6.65 3.68 5.87
CA GLU A 74 7.88 4.50 5.96
C GLU A 74 8.19 5.24 4.66
N ARG A 75 7.91 4.59 3.52
CA ARG A 75 8.12 5.16 2.19
C ARG A 75 7.24 6.36 1.90
N ILE A 76 6.00 6.35 2.40
CA ILE A 76 4.98 7.33 2.02
C ILE A 76 4.68 8.36 3.10
N VAL A 77 5.12 8.15 4.35
CA VAL A 77 4.73 8.98 5.50
C VAL A 77 4.98 10.49 5.30
N LYS A 78 6.01 10.86 4.52
CA LYS A 78 6.32 12.26 4.17
C LYS A 78 5.59 12.80 2.93
N HIS A 79 4.88 11.93 2.23
CA HIS A 79 4.24 12.20 0.93
C HIS A 79 2.72 12.01 0.94
N THR A 80 2.16 11.49 2.04
CA THR A 80 0.73 11.30 2.24
C THR A 80 0.20 12.27 3.29
N SER A 81 -1.07 12.65 3.16
CA SER A 81 -1.81 13.34 4.22
C SER A 81 -2.45 12.38 5.22
N CYS A 82 -2.33 11.07 5.02
CA CYS A 82 -2.91 10.03 5.87
C CYS A 82 -2.03 9.75 7.10
N VAL A 83 -1.75 10.79 7.89
CA VAL A 83 -0.91 10.71 9.10
C VAL A 83 -1.75 11.07 10.32
N VAL A 84 -1.59 10.29 11.40
CA VAL A 84 -2.18 10.56 12.71
C VAL A 84 -1.03 10.85 13.66
N VAL A 85 -1.07 12.02 14.31
CA VAL A 85 -0.14 12.37 15.38
C VAL A 85 -0.75 11.92 16.70
N VAL A 86 0.06 11.37 17.59
CA VAL A 86 -0.38 10.90 18.90
C VAL A 86 0.42 11.59 20.00
N GLN A 87 -0.12 11.60 21.22
CA GLN A 87 0.57 12.13 22.39
C GLN A 87 1.83 11.29 22.74
N ASP A 88 2.85 11.94 23.27
CA ASP A 88 4.16 11.31 23.54
C ASP A 88 4.09 10.21 24.60
N ASP A 89 3.17 10.33 25.57
CA ASP A 89 3.01 9.38 26.67
C ASP A 89 2.46 8.01 26.22
N VAL A 90 1.77 7.96 25.09
CA VAL A 90 1.27 6.70 24.49
C VAL A 90 2.17 6.15 23.38
N ALA A 91 3.16 6.91 22.93
CA ALA A 91 3.99 6.57 21.76
C ALA A 91 4.66 5.18 21.89
N ARG A 92 5.11 4.82 23.09
CA ARG A 92 5.73 3.51 23.35
C ARG A 92 4.78 2.35 23.02
N PHE A 93 3.56 2.38 23.53
CA PHE A 93 2.59 1.29 23.35
C PHE A 93 2.23 1.10 21.88
N VAL A 94 2.06 2.22 21.16
CA VAL A 94 1.76 2.23 19.72
C VAL A 94 2.94 1.65 18.93
N SER A 95 4.17 2.03 19.28
CA SER A 95 5.38 1.49 18.63
C SER A 95 5.57 -0.01 18.84
N GLU A 96 5.07 -0.56 19.95
CA GLU A 96 5.07 -1.99 20.26
C GLU A 96 3.91 -2.75 19.56
N GLY A 97 3.07 -2.05 18.77
CA GLY A 97 2.00 -2.65 17.97
C GLY A 97 0.61 -2.64 18.62
N SER A 98 0.42 -1.86 19.69
CA SER A 98 -0.89 -1.67 20.31
C SER A 98 -1.76 -0.66 19.55
N ASP A 99 -3.06 -0.67 19.81
CA ASP A 99 -4.02 0.23 19.18
C ASP A 99 -3.90 1.68 19.67
N VAL A 100 -4.26 2.64 18.81
CA VAL A 100 -4.40 4.07 19.15
C VAL A 100 -5.85 4.37 19.52
N PHE A 101 -6.07 4.98 20.68
CA PHE A 101 -7.39 5.45 21.12
C PHE A 101 -7.59 6.94 20.78
N ALA A 102 -8.82 7.33 20.48
CA ALA A 102 -9.16 8.71 20.08
C ALA A 102 -8.83 9.78 21.13
N ALA A 103 -8.77 9.41 22.42
CA ALA A 103 -8.38 10.34 23.49
C ALA A 103 -6.91 10.78 23.44
N HIS A 104 -6.07 10.08 22.65
CA HIS A 104 -4.62 10.30 22.58
C HIS A 104 -4.15 10.87 21.23
N VAL A 105 -5.09 11.33 20.38
CA VAL A 105 -4.84 11.94 19.06
C VAL A 105 -4.94 13.46 19.17
#